data_AF-A0A849AVM0-F1
#
_entry.id   AF-A0A849AVM0-F1
#
_cell.length_a   1.000
_cell.length_b   1.000
_cell.length_c   1.000
_cell.angle_alpha   90.00
_cell.angle_beta   90.00
_cell.angle_gamma   90.00
#
_symmetry.space_group_name_H-M   'P 1'
#
loop_
_entity.id
_entity.type
_entity.pdbx_description
1 polymer ?
#
loop_
_entity_poly.entity_id
_entity_poly.type
_entity_poly.pdbx_seq_one_letter_code
_entity_poly.pdbx_strand_id
1 'polypeptide(L)'
;MTGRTPASPAAWMRSSGVRAAAVLSAGVFLLTGCSPDGGLRVESPSGQPVPSATRPSENLPVDEPFSADEIREAAVDDAALAADAAHAQVLETLLYCTDCLTLDEPLMVGETKYQIAQVTTPRDEQRFAGLVVGDEDGRPAVELVVSGTDLTLTPGQGGTLVAQESLYRDGDKRCCPSGWSVRVYRYHDGRFEGGQRISRDGGE
;
A
#
# COMPACT_ATOMS: atom_id res chain seq x y z
N MET A 1 7.90 -56.67 -25.09
CA MET A 1 7.43 -56.54 -26.48
C MET A 1 6.93 -55.11 -26.65
N THR A 2 7.69 -54.09 -27.09
CA THR A 2 8.49 -53.82 -28.32
C THR A 2 7.68 -53.48 -29.57
N GLY A 3 7.76 -52.21 -29.99
CA GLY A 3 7.21 -51.60 -31.21
C GLY A 3 6.84 -50.14 -30.90
N ARG A 4 7.70 -49.11 -31.04
CA ARG A 4 8.69 -48.71 -32.06
C ARG A 4 8.06 -48.04 -33.31
N THR A 5 7.92 -46.70 -33.22
CA THR A 5 7.76 -45.67 -34.27
C THR A 5 8.97 -45.61 -35.24
N PRO A 6 8.99 -44.89 -36.40
CA PRO A 6 8.54 -43.49 -36.70
C PRO A 6 7.46 -43.44 -37.82
N ALA A 7 7.14 -42.38 -38.60
CA ALA A 7 7.65 -41.02 -38.88
C ALA A 7 6.44 -40.06 -39.20
N SER A 8 6.42 -38.74 -38.99
CA SER A 8 7.16 -37.58 -39.58
C SER A 8 7.02 -37.38 -41.11
N PRO A 9 6.96 -36.12 -41.62
CA PRO A 9 6.41 -34.88 -41.04
C PRO A 9 5.48 -34.08 -42.01
N ALA A 10 4.67 -33.16 -41.49
CA ALA A 10 3.82 -32.28 -42.31
C ALA A 10 4.60 -31.10 -42.96
N ALA A 11 4.17 -30.74 -44.16
CA ALA A 11 4.83 -29.85 -45.11
C ALA A 11 5.25 -28.45 -44.60
N TRP A 12 6.43 -28.00 -45.04
CA TRP A 12 6.85 -26.60 -45.01
C TRP A 12 5.99 -25.73 -45.95
N MET A 13 5.52 -24.59 -45.46
CA MET A 13 5.08 -23.49 -46.33
C MET A 13 6.29 -22.67 -46.78
N ARG A 14 6.39 -22.43 -48.10
CA ARG A 14 7.47 -21.65 -48.73
C ARG A 14 6.95 -20.32 -49.28
N SER A 15 7.60 -19.25 -48.83
CA SER A 15 7.96 -18.04 -49.59
C SER A 15 6.93 -17.31 -50.46
N SER A 16 6.62 -16.06 -50.06
CA SER A 16 6.27 -14.92 -50.92
C SER A 16 6.58 -13.64 -50.13
N GLY A 17 7.31 -12.63 -50.61
CA GLY A 17 8.12 -12.52 -51.82
C GLY A 17 9.20 -11.42 -51.64
N VAL A 18 10.22 -11.41 -52.49
CA VAL A 18 11.35 -10.47 -52.41
C VAL A 18 11.01 -9.15 -53.10
N ARG A 19 11.23 -8.01 -52.43
CA ARG A 19 11.63 -6.75 -53.07
C ARG A 19 12.70 -6.04 -52.23
N ALA A 20 13.93 -6.05 -52.73
CA ALA A 20 15.02 -5.26 -52.20
C ALA A 20 14.93 -3.82 -52.75
N ALA A 21 15.20 -2.84 -51.91
CA ALA A 21 15.57 -1.49 -52.30
C ALA A 21 16.52 -0.93 -51.24
N ALA A 22 17.82 -1.10 -51.46
CA ALA A 22 18.84 -0.47 -50.63
C ALA A 22 19.08 0.95 -51.14
N VAL A 23 19.06 1.94 -50.24
CA VAL A 23 19.63 3.27 -50.49
C VAL A 23 20.65 3.54 -49.41
N LEU A 24 21.92 3.53 -49.81
CA LEU A 24 23.06 3.91 -48.99
C LEU A 24 23.11 5.43 -48.87
N SER A 25 23.12 5.94 -47.64
CA SER A 25 23.51 7.33 -47.34
C SER A 25 24.47 7.30 -46.17
N ALA A 26 25.77 7.38 -46.46
CA ALA A 26 26.81 7.46 -45.43
C ALA A 26 26.86 8.87 -44.84
N GLY A 27 26.87 8.96 -43.51
CA GLY A 27 26.97 10.22 -42.77
C GLY A 27 27.82 10.04 -41.52
N VAL A 28 29.14 9.99 -41.69
CA VAL A 28 30.09 9.92 -40.57
C VAL A 28 30.31 11.32 -40.01
N PHE A 29 29.74 11.61 -38.85
CA PHE A 29 30.19 12.68 -37.97
C PHE A 29 30.74 12.06 -36.68
N LEU A 30 32.06 11.87 -36.66
CA LEU A 30 32.80 11.66 -35.42
C LEU A 30 33.18 13.05 -34.88
N LEU A 31 32.86 13.32 -33.61
CA LEU A 31 33.80 13.81 -32.60
C LEU A 31 33.06 14.01 -31.25
N THR A 32 33.20 13.00 -30.39
CA THR A 32 33.38 13.10 -28.93
C THR A 32 32.84 14.36 -28.22
N GLY A 33 31.63 14.25 -27.67
CA GLY A 33 31.19 14.98 -26.48
C GLY A 33 30.79 13.96 -25.41
N CYS A 34 31.09 14.22 -24.13
CA CYS A 34 31.05 13.20 -23.08
C CYS A 34 29.65 12.60 -22.82
N SER A 35 29.65 11.34 -22.37
CA SER A 35 28.48 10.64 -21.81
C SER A 35 27.94 11.37 -20.57
N PRO A 36 26.68 11.12 -20.16
CA PRO A 36 26.00 11.97 -19.21
C PRO A 36 26.45 11.71 -17.78
N ASP A 37 27.03 12.73 -17.13
CA ASP A 37 27.17 12.76 -15.68
C ASP A 37 25.77 12.92 -15.05
N GLY A 38 25.17 11.77 -14.75
CA GLY A 38 24.03 11.66 -13.87
C GLY A 38 24.41 12.17 -12.48
N GLY A 39 23.91 13.34 -12.13
CA GLY A 39 24.23 14.00 -10.87
C GLY A 39 23.21 15.09 -10.58
N LEU A 40 22.00 14.67 -10.20
CA LEU A 40 21.00 15.56 -9.62
C LEU A 40 21.53 16.00 -8.25
N ARG A 41 22.34 17.07 -8.27
CA ARG A 41 23.01 17.61 -7.09
C ARG A 41 21.96 18.27 -6.20
N VAL A 42 21.36 17.48 -5.33
CA VAL A 42 20.61 17.98 -4.18
C VAL A 42 21.63 18.64 -3.25
N GLU A 43 21.75 19.96 -3.37
CA GLU A 43 22.28 20.76 -2.27
C GLU A 43 21.29 20.69 -1.13
N SER A 44 21.52 19.77 -0.19
CA SER A 44 20.79 19.74 1.08
C SER A 44 21.08 21.05 1.82
N PRO A 45 20.09 21.95 2.04
CA PRO A 45 20.27 23.02 2.98
C PRO A 45 20.51 22.39 4.36
N SER A 46 21.71 22.62 4.89
CA SER A 46 22.17 22.07 6.15
C SER A 46 21.19 22.38 7.28
N GLY A 47 20.59 21.35 7.88
CA GLY A 47 19.89 21.45 9.16
C GLY A 47 18.43 21.91 9.12
N GLN A 48 17.75 21.89 7.97
CA GLN A 48 16.28 22.02 7.97
C GLN A 48 15.62 20.65 8.21
N PRO A 49 14.70 20.51 9.19
CA PRO A 49 13.92 19.29 9.33
C PRO A 49 13.10 19.06 8.05
N VAL A 50 12.92 17.79 7.67
CA VAL A 50 11.99 17.41 6.60
C VAL A 50 10.65 18.10 6.85
N PRO A 51 10.01 18.68 5.82
CA PRO A 51 8.71 19.29 5.99
C PRO A 51 7.71 18.18 6.30
N SER A 52 7.38 18.02 7.59
CA SER A 52 6.12 17.41 7.97
C SER A 52 5.03 18.11 7.15
N ALA A 53 4.19 17.33 6.48
CA ALA A 53 3.01 17.85 5.82
C ALA A 53 2.02 18.30 6.91
N THR A 54 2.25 19.47 7.50
CA THR A 54 1.32 20.14 8.38
C THR A 54 0.09 20.47 7.55
N ARG A 55 -0.90 19.58 7.59
CA ARG A 55 -2.24 19.91 7.10
C ARG A 55 -2.73 21.13 7.87
N PRO A 56 -3.54 22.01 7.27
CA PRO A 56 -4.45 22.81 8.06
C PRO A 56 -5.28 21.85 8.91
N SER A 57 -5.04 21.85 10.22
CA SER A 57 -5.89 21.15 11.18
C SER A 57 -7.16 22.00 11.34
N GLU A 58 -8.00 21.99 10.31
CA GLU A 58 -9.43 22.07 10.57
C GLU A 58 -9.75 20.79 11.34
N ASN A 59 -9.68 20.90 12.66
CA ASN A 59 -10.14 19.88 13.59
C ASN A 59 -11.64 19.77 13.39
N LEU A 60 -12.05 19.06 12.34
CA LEU A 60 -13.36 18.46 12.25
C LEU A 60 -13.56 17.73 13.57
N PRO A 61 -14.65 17.99 14.30
CA PRO A 61 -14.92 17.24 15.51
C PRO A 61 -14.84 15.75 15.21
N VAL A 62 -14.29 15.00 16.15
CA VAL A 62 -14.47 13.56 16.21
C VAL A 62 -15.90 13.31 16.68
N ASP A 63 -16.86 13.70 15.82
CA ASP A 63 -18.29 13.41 15.94
C ASP A 63 -18.46 11.94 15.55
N GLU A 64 -18.02 11.04 16.44
CA GLU A 64 -18.02 9.59 16.27
C GLU A 64 -19.43 9.12 15.87
N PRO A 65 -19.65 8.58 14.65
CA PRO A 65 -20.89 7.90 14.35
C PRO A 65 -20.98 6.57 15.12
N PHE A 66 -19.82 5.97 15.44
CA PHE A 66 -19.66 4.71 16.15
C PHE A 66 -18.45 4.80 17.09
N SER A 67 -18.63 4.28 18.31
CA SER A 67 -17.58 4.16 19.32
C SER A 67 -16.59 3.04 19.00
N ALA A 68 -15.46 3.04 19.70
CA ALA A 68 -14.45 1.98 19.61
C ALA A 68 -15.02 0.58 19.89
N ASP A 69 -15.96 0.45 20.84
CA ASP A 69 -16.59 -0.83 21.18
C ASP A 69 -17.57 -1.32 20.10
N GLU A 70 -18.38 -0.44 19.50
CA GLU A 70 -19.28 -0.81 18.39
C GLU A 70 -18.49 -1.26 17.16
N ILE A 71 -17.37 -0.60 16.87
CA ILE A 71 -16.44 -0.99 15.80
C ILE A 71 -15.79 -2.35 16.11
N ARG A 72 -15.36 -2.56 17.35
CA ARG A 72 -14.74 -3.82 17.82
C ARG A 72 -15.72 -4.99 17.72
N GLU A 73 -16.98 -4.79 18.13
CA GLU A 73 -18.04 -5.81 18.04
C GLU A 73 -18.34 -6.16 16.58
N ALA A 74 -18.60 -5.17 15.72
CA ALA A 74 -18.87 -5.42 14.30
C ALA A 74 -17.69 -6.06 13.57
N ALA A 75 -16.44 -5.67 13.85
CA ALA A 75 -15.27 -6.29 13.24
C ALA A 75 -15.10 -7.77 13.64
N VAL A 76 -15.44 -8.13 14.88
CA VAL A 76 -15.37 -9.52 15.40
C VAL A 76 -16.50 -10.40 14.84
N ASP A 77 -17.69 -9.83 14.67
CA ASP A 77 -18.87 -10.55 14.15
C ASP A 77 -18.90 -10.63 12.60
N ASP A 78 -18.03 -9.89 11.90
CA ASP A 78 -17.92 -9.93 10.44
C ASP A 78 -17.39 -11.28 9.94
N ALA A 79 -18.30 -12.05 9.32
CA ALA A 79 -18.00 -13.37 8.79
C ALA A 79 -17.06 -13.36 7.56
N ALA A 80 -16.94 -12.24 6.83
CA ALA A 80 -16.02 -12.10 5.72
C ALA A 80 -14.59 -11.83 6.23
N LEU A 81 -14.43 -10.96 7.23
CA LEU A 81 -13.15 -10.78 7.92
C LEU A 81 -12.69 -12.07 8.60
N ALA A 82 -13.59 -12.77 9.29
CA ALA A 82 -13.29 -14.05 9.95
C ALA A 82 -12.89 -15.17 8.97
N ALA A 83 -13.28 -15.06 7.69
CA ALA A 83 -12.90 -16.00 6.64
C ALA A 83 -11.51 -15.72 6.04
N ASP A 84 -10.96 -14.50 6.17
CA ASP A 84 -9.63 -14.16 5.67
C ASP A 84 -8.54 -14.37 6.74
N ALA A 85 -7.67 -15.35 6.50
CA ALA A 85 -6.53 -15.65 7.37
C ALA A 85 -5.55 -14.47 7.52
N ALA A 86 -5.54 -13.49 6.62
CA ALA A 86 -4.76 -12.25 6.74
C ALA A 86 -5.24 -11.33 7.87
N HIS A 87 -6.48 -11.52 8.36
CA HIS A 87 -7.08 -10.72 9.43
C HIS A 87 -7.14 -11.43 10.78
N ALA A 88 -6.76 -12.71 10.86
CA ALA A 88 -6.83 -13.52 12.08
C ALA A 88 -6.17 -12.87 13.31
N GLN A 89 -4.97 -12.28 13.16
CA GLN A 89 -4.28 -11.58 14.25
C GLN A 89 -5.03 -10.32 14.72
N VAL A 90 -5.70 -9.62 13.81
CA VAL A 90 -6.50 -8.42 14.14
C VAL A 90 -7.71 -8.85 14.98
N LEU A 91 -8.45 -9.85 14.50
CA LEU A 91 -9.64 -10.37 15.18
C LEU A 91 -9.31 -10.98 16.55
N GLU A 92 -8.22 -11.75 16.66
CA GLU A 92 -7.73 -12.27 17.95
C GLU A 92 -7.41 -11.13 18.93
N THR A 93 -6.77 -10.06 18.47
CA THR A 93 -6.48 -8.90 19.33
C THR A 93 -7.77 -8.19 19.78
N LEU A 94 -8.73 -7.97 18.87
CA LEU A 94 -10.01 -7.33 19.18
C LEU A 94 -10.92 -8.18 20.09
N LEU A 95 -10.79 -9.50 20.07
CA LEU A 95 -11.47 -10.43 20.96
C LEU A 95 -10.96 -10.36 22.41
N TYR A 96 -9.66 -10.13 22.61
CA TYR A 96 -9.01 -10.24 23.93
C TYR A 96 -8.55 -8.90 24.53
N CYS A 97 -8.56 -7.80 23.77
CA CYS A 97 -8.10 -6.49 24.22
C CYS A 97 -9.06 -5.39 23.73
N THR A 98 -9.95 -4.93 24.62
CA THR A 98 -10.85 -3.78 24.37
C THR A 98 -10.07 -2.50 24.07
N ASP A 99 -9.01 -2.27 24.85
CA ASP A 99 -8.25 -1.01 24.86
C ASP A 99 -7.21 -0.93 23.73
N CYS A 100 -7.10 -2.00 22.93
CA CYS A 100 -6.18 -2.07 21.78
C CYS A 100 -6.73 -1.43 20.51
N LEU A 101 -8.00 -0.98 20.50
CA LEU A 101 -8.58 -0.22 19.39
C LEU A 101 -8.72 1.25 19.78
N THR A 102 -8.16 2.13 18.94
CA THR A 102 -8.19 3.59 19.13
C THR A 102 -8.69 4.29 17.89
N LEU A 103 -9.46 5.36 18.05
CA LEU A 103 -10.03 6.12 16.94
C LEU A 103 -9.12 7.27 16.53
N ASP A 104 -8.89 7.38 15.22
CA ASP A 104 -8.09 8.43 14.57
C ASP A 104 -9.00 9.45 13.86
N GLU A 105 -8.38 10.49 13.27
CA GLU A 105 -9.05 11.46 12.40
C GLU A 105 -9.82 10.74 11.25
N PRO A 106 -11.11 11.02 11.07
CA PRO A 106 -11.92 10.37 10.04
C PRO A 106 -11.54 10.82 8.62
N LEU A 107 -11.81 9.97 7.64
CA LEU A 107 -11.72 10.32 6.22
C LEU A 107 -13.09 10.81 5.71
N MET A 108 -13.08 11.94 5.01
CA MET A 108 -14.23 12.37 4.20
C MET A 108 -14.03 12.00 2.73
N VAL A 109 -15.04 11.36 2.13
CA VAL A 109 -15.14 11.05 0.70
C VAL A 109 -16.41 11.71 0.16
N GLY A 110 -16.26 12.93 -0.37
CA GLY A 110 -17.44 13.77 -0.64
C GLY A 110 -18.13 14.13 0.68
N GLU A 111 -19.41 13.77 0.80
CA GLU A 111 -20.20 13.94 2.03
C GLU A 111 -20.17 12.71 2.95
N THR A 112 -19.65 11.57 2.47
CA THR A 112 -19.56 10.33 3.26
C THR A 112 -18.38 10.38 4.22
N LYS A 113 -18.65 10.10 5.50
CA LYS A 113 -17.64 9.95 6.56
C LYS A 113 -17.26 8.49 6.71
N TYR A 114 -15.96 8.22 6.80
CA TYR A 114 -15.40 6.93 7.22
C TYR A 114 -14.59 7.13 8.49
N GLN A 115 -14.90 6.37 9.54
CA GLN A 115 -14.11 6.38 10.77
C GLN A 115 -12.84 5.54 10.57
N ILE A 116 -11.70 6.04 11.03
CA ILE A 116 -10.44 5.29 11.05
C ILE A 116 -10.22 4.79 12.47
N ALA A 117 -9.84 3.52 12.61
CA ALA A 117 -9.42 2.94 13.88
C ALA A 117 -8.05 2.26 13.73
N GLN A 118 -7.14 2.47 14.68
CA GLN A 118 -5.86 1.75 14.75
C GLN A 118 -5.93 0.64 15.79
N VAL A 119 -5.37 -0.52 15.46
CA VAL A 119 -5.23 -1.67 16.35
C VAL A 119 -3.77 -1.83 16.79
N THR A 120 -3.55 -1.86 18.10
CA THR A 120 -2.24 -1.98 18.74
C THR A 120 -2.01 -3.35 19.37
N THR A 121 -0.74 -3.74 19.55
CA THR A 121 -0.39 -4.95 20.29
C THR A 121 -0.65 -4.79 21.80
N PRO A 122 -1.26 -5.78 22.50
CA PRO A 122 -1.61 -5.65 23.92
C PRO A 122 -0.44 -5.49 24.92
N ARG A 123 0.82 -5.63 24.48
CA ARG A 123 1.99 -5.63 25.38
C ARG A 123 2.90 -4.41 25.23
N ASP A 124 2.94 -3.84 24.05
CA ASP A 124 3.90 -2.80 23.68
C ASP A 124 3.28 -1.70 22.80
N GLU A 125 1.95 -1.67 22.70
CA GLU A 125 1.15 -0.62 22.05
C GLU A 125 1.54 -0.37 20.59
N GLN A 126 2.19 -1.36 19.96
CA GLN A 126 2.70 -1.27 18.60
C GLN A 126 1.52 -1.35 17.63
N ARG A 127 1.28 -0.28 16.86
CA ARG A 127 0.24 -0.32 15.82
C ARG A 127 0.62 -1.33 14.75
N PHE A 128 -0.27 -2.26 14.46
CA PHE A 128 -0.03 -3.31 13.46
C PHE A 128 -1.18 -3.47 12.47
N ALA A 129 -2.36 -2.89 12.75
CA ALA A 129 -3.45 -2.82 11.79
C ALA A 129 -4.23 -1.50 11.88
N GLY A 130 -4.88 -1.13 10.78
CA GLY A 130 -5.80 -0.02 10.68
C GLY A 130 -7.09 -0.47 9.98
N LEU A 131 -8.22 -0.09 10.54
CA LEU A 131 -9.56 -0.33 10.02
C LEU A 131 -10.12 0.95 9.41
N VAL A 132 -10.86 0.82 8.32
CA VAL A 132 -11.72 1.87 7.77
C VAL A 132 -13.15 1.41 7.94
N VAL A 133 -13.96 2.23 8.59
CA VAL A 133 -15.33 1.88 8.98
C VAL A 133 -16.31 2.84 8.32
N GLY A 134 -17.20 2.30 7.49
CA GLY A 134 -18.36 2.98 6.92
C GLY A 134 -19.60 2.84 7.80
N ASP A 135 -20.69 3.46 7.35
CA ASP A 135 -22.04 3.31 7.90
C ASP A 135 -22.88 2.48 6.91
N GLU A 136 -23.32 1.29 7.33
CA GLU A 136 -24.30 0.47 6.62
C GLU A 136 -25.62 0.38 7.43
N ASP A 137 -26.62 1.15 7.02
CA ASP A 137 -27.96 1.23 7.63
C ASP A 137 -27.92 1.59 9.14
N GLY A 138 -27.04 2.52 9.54
CA GLY A 138 -26.87 2.97 10.91
C GLY A 138 -26.00 2.06 11.76
N ARG A 139 -25.13 1.26 11.15
CA ARG A 139 -24.24 0.30 11.82
C ARG A 139 -22.81 0.39 11.27
N PRO A 140 -21.77 0.16 12.09
CA PRO A 140 -20.40 0.16 11.60
C PRO A 140 -20.16 -1.03 10.67
N ALA A 141 -19.68 -0.76 9.46
CA ALA A 141 -19.26 -1.76 8.48
C ALA A 141 -17.76 -1.61 8.19
N VAL A 142 -16.98 -2.71 8.22
CA VAL A 142 -15.53 -2.64 8.01
C VAL A 142 -15.20 -2.74 6.51
N GLU A 143 -14.91 -1.60 5.90
CA GLU A 143 -14.71 -1.42 4.46
C GLU A 143 -13.28 -1.78 4.00
N LEU A 144 -12.32 -1.70 4.93
CA LEU A 144 -10.92 -2.04 4.67
C LEU A 144 -10.21 -2.39 5.97
N VAL A 145 -9.44 -3.47 5.93
CA VAL A 145 -8.41 -3.80 6.93
C VAL A 145 -7.04 -3.72 6.28
N VAL A 146 -6.13 -2.95 6.87
CA VAL A 146 -4.73 -2.87 6.47
C VAL A 146 -3.88 -3.38 7.61
N SER A 147 -2.95 -4.30 7.36
CA SER A 147 -2.00 -4.83 8.35
C SER A 147 -0.55 -4.54 7.93
N GLY A 148 0.34 -4.32 8.91
CA GLY A 148 1.76 -4.03 8.71
C GLY A 148 2.52 -3.95 10.05
N THR A 149 3.78 -3.53 10.02
CA THR A 149 4.61 -3.34 11.23
C THR A 149 4.81 -1.85 11.52
N ASP A 150 4.52 -1.39 12.73
CA ASP A 150 4.40 0.05 13.07
C ASP A 150 3.52 0.80 12.07
N LEU A 151 2.40 0.17 11.71
CA LEU A 151 1.48 0.70 10.72
C LEU A 151 0.84 1.98 11.24
N THR A 152 0.80 3.00 10.40
CA THR A 152 -0.11 4.15 10.58
C THR A 152 -0.94 4.30 9.31
N LEU A 153 -2.26 4.30 9.45
CA LEU A 153 -3.22 4.53 8.37
C LEU A 153 -3.80 5.94 8.52
N THR A 154 -3.53 6.85 7.58
CA THR A 154 -3.92 8.27 7.71
C THR A 154 -4.77 8.77 6.54
N PRO A 155 -5.67 9.76 6.75
CA PRO A 155 -6.34 10.46 5.67
C PRO A 155 -5.35 11.15 4.72
N GLY A 156 -5.53 10.94 3.42
CA GLY A 156 -4.87 11.67 2.35
C GLY A 156 -5.80 12.69 1.70
N GLN A 157 -5.29 13.46 0.74
CA GLN A 157 -6.12 14.38 -0.03
C GLN A 157 -7.05 13.61 -0.99
N GLY A 158 -8.25 14.14 -1.22
CA GLY A 158 -9.17 13.64 -2.25
C GLY A 158 -9.71 12.22 -2.01
N GLY A 159 -10.11 11.89 -0.78
CA GLY A 159 -10.70 10.57 -0.47
C GLY A 159 -9.69 9.42 -0.54
N THR A 160 -8.41 9.69 -0.29
CA THR A 160 -7.36 8.67 -0.26
C THR A 160 -6.95 8.34 1.17
N LEU A 161 -6.36 7.16 1.36
CA LEU A 161 -5.71 6.77 2.61
C LEU A 161 -4.25 6.44 2.34
N VAL A 162 -3.39 6.82 3.27
CA VAL A 162 -1.96 6.51 3.22
C VAL A 162 -1.64 5.56 4.36
N ALA A 163 -1.38 4.31 4.00
CA ALA A 163 -0.82 3.31 4.89
C ALA A 163 0.71 3.41 4.84
N GLN A 164 1.34 3.70 5.97
CA GLN A 164 2.80 3.71 6.12
C GLN A 164 3.20 2.70 7.20
N GLU A 165 4.18 1.86 6.90
CA GLU A 165 4.71 0.85 7.82
C GLU A 165 6.25 0.88 7.84
N SER A 166 6.84 0.49 8.95
CA SER A 166 8.28 0.37 9.14
C SER A 166 8.80 -0.98 8.65
N LEU A 167 9.99 -0.98 8.06
CA LEU A 167 10.69 -2.19 7.62
C LEU A 167 11.92 -2.41 8.50
N TYR A 168 11.96 -3.56 9.15
CA TYR A 168 13.05 -3.99 10.02
C TYR A 168 13.88 -5.07 9.34
N ARG A 169 15.21 -4.94 9.44
CA ARG A 169 16.18 -5.98 9.07
C ARG A 169 16.57 -6.83 10.27
N ASP A 170 17.21 -7.96 9.98
CA ASP A 170 17.86 -8.80 10.98
C ASP A 170 18.84 -7.98 11.82
N GLY A 171 18.55 -7.86 13.13
CA GLY A 171 19.36 -7.11 14.09
C GLY A 171 18.93 -5.65 14.30
N ASP A 172 17.95 -5.12 13.56
CA ASP A 172 17.37 -3.83 13.88
C ASP A 172 16.71 -3.85 15.27
N LYS A 173 16.70 -2.69 15.93
CA LYS A 173 15.99 -2.47 17.20
C LYS A 173 14.65 -1.82 16.89
N ARG A 174 13.60 -2.12 17.67
CA ARG A 174 12.25 -1.51 17.51
C ARG A 174 12.24 0.02 17.35
N CYS A 175 13.17 0.74 18.01
CA CYS A 175 13.32 2.20 17.86
C CYS A 175 13.72 2.69 16.47
N CYS A 176 14.24 1.79 15.64
CA CYS A 176 15.27 2.12 14.67
C CYS A 176 15.13 1.23 13.41
N PRO A 177 14.01 1.32 12.68
CA PRO A 177 13.81 0.56 11.45
C PRO A 177 14.79 1.00 10.35
N SER A 178 15.39 0.02 9.67
CA SER A 178 16.25 0.22 8.51
C SER A 178 15.52 0.76 7.27
N GLY A 179 14.19 0.68 7.20
CA GLY A 179 13.42 1.09 6.04
C GLY A 179 11.97 1.41 6.33
N TRP A 180 11.23 1.69 5.26
CA TRP A 180 9.79 1.97 5.32
C TRP A 180 9.11 1.53 4.03
N SER A 181 7.80 1.35 4.08
CA SER A 181 6.98 1.30 2.88
C SER A 181 5.66 2.05 3.04
N VAL A 182 5.18 2.60 1.93
CA VAL A 182 3.92 3.31 1.80
C VAL A 182 3.05 2.62 0.76
N ARG A 183 1.75 2.48 1.06
CA ARG A 183 0.72 2.14 0.08
C ARG A 183 -0.40 3.18 0.17
N VAL A 184 -0.78 3.72 -0.98
CA VAL A 184 -1.95 4.61 -1.10
C VAL A 184 -3.17 3.78 -1.49
N TYR A 185 -4.23 3.85 -0.70
CA TYR A 185 -5.55 3.35 -1.04
C TYR A 185 -6.40 4.50 -1.59
N ARG A 186 -7.17 4.25 -2.63
CA ARG A 186 -8.08 5.23 -3.24
C ARG A 186 -9.51 4.71 -3.18
N TYR A 187 -10.44 5.56 -2.79
CA TYR A 187 -11.85 5.22 -2.92
C TYR A 187 -12.29 5.28 -4.39
N HIS A 188 -12.91 4.20 -4.87
CA HIS A 188 -13.40 4.06 -6.24
C HIS A 188 -14.55 3.03 -6.27
N ASP A 189 -15.64 3.33 -6.99
CA ASP A 189 -16.81 2.45 -7.16
C ASP A 189 -17.30 1.76 -5.86
N GLY A 190 -17.40 2.53 -4.77
CA GLY A 190 -17.93 2.05 -3.49
C GLY A 190 -16.91 1.43 -2.53
N ARG A 191 -15.63 1.29 -2.92
CA ARG A 191 -14.62 0.54 -2.15
C ARG A 191 -13.25 1.21 -2.13
N PHE A 192 -12.40 0.80 -1.19
CA PHE A 192 -11.00 1.23 -1.13
C PHE A 192 -10.07 0.29 -1.91
N GLU A 193 -9.46 0.79 -2.98
CA GLU A 193 -8.53 0.02 -3.81
C GLU A 193 -7.07 0.37 -3.46
N GLY A 194 -6.31 -0.65 -3.06
CA GLY A 194 -4.88 -0.51 -2.74
C GLY A 194 -4.01 -0.38 -3.98
N GLY A 195 -3.27 0.72 -4.09
CA GLY A 195 -2.27 0.92 -5.14
C GLY A 195 -0.97 0.11 -4.94
N GLN A 196 0.00 0.36 -5.81
CA GLN A 196 1.34 -0.21 -5.66
C GLN A 196 1.97 0.20 -4.31
N ARG A 197 2.56 -0.77 -3.61
CA ARG A 197 3.41 -0.52 -2.43
C ARG A 197 4.77 0.00 -2.89
N ILE A 198 5.16 1.15 -2.36
CA ILE A 198 6.47 1.77 -2.58
C ILE A 198 7.29 1.52 -1.31
N SER A 199 8.45 0.88 -1.43
CA SER A 199 9.36 0.65 -0.30
C SER A 199 10.69 1.38 -0.51
N ARG A 200 11.32 1.75 0.60
CA ARG A 200 12.74 2.09 0.65
C ARG A 200 13.39 1.31 1.78
N ASP A 201 14.24 0.38 1.40
CA ASP A 201 15.17 -0.28 2.30
C ASP A 201 16.43 0.61 2.38
N GLY A 202 16.85 1.02 3.58
CA GLY A 202 18.00 1.91 3.79
C GLY A 202 19.33 1.20 3.63
N GLY A 203 19.59 0.63 2.45
CA GLY A 203 20.82 -0.09 2.11
C GLY A 203 21.50 0.58 0.93
N GLU A 204 22.62 1.24 1.21
CA GLU A 204 23.68 1.56 0.25
C GLU A 204 24.82 0.53 0.41
#